data_AF-A0AA39FHE5-F1
#
_entry.id   AF-A0AA39FHE5-F1
#
_cell.length_a   1.000
_cell.length_b   1.000
_cell.length_c   1.000
_cell.angle_alpha   90.00
_cell.angle_beta   90.00
_cell.angle_gamma   90.00
#
_symmetry.space_group_name_H-M   'P 1'
#
loop_
_entity.id
_entity.type
_entity.pdbx_description
1 polymer ?
#
loop_
_entity_poly.entity_id
_entity_poly.type
_entity_poly.pdbx_seq_one_letter_code
_entity_poly.pdbx_strand_id
1 'polypeptide(L)'
;AIEEQGIEPLLKILKKLGGWPVLEGEKWNESNFNWIESVYKFRDEGYSVDYFFDFSIGVDLKNSTKRVIDLDQPSLGLSREFLVEGMNDKIVKAYYKYMIDIAVILGAPKEVANKEMTESLEFEKALAKTYNAINNVNIQLVIVIKIPRELR
;
A
#
# COMPACT_ATOMS: atom_id res chain seq x y z
N ALA A 1 26.36 0.77 -14.71
CA ALA A 1 25.35 -0.28 -14.51
C ALA A 1 24.01 0.29 -14.01
N ILE A 2 23.84 0.62 -12.72
CA ILE A 2 22.55 1.15 -12.20
C ILE A 2 22.25 2.56 -12.74
N GLU A 3 23.22 3.48 -12.67
CA GLU A 3 23.06 4.85 -13.18
C GLU A 3 22.79 4.91 -14.70
N GLU A 4 23.29 3.94 -15.47
CA GLU A 4 23.04 3.86 -16.92
C GLU A 4 21.60 3.46 -17.25
N GLN A 5 20.94 2.74 -16.35
CA GLN A 5 19.53 2.34 -16.53
C GLN A 5 18.58 3.45 -16.06
N GLY A 6 19.02 4.34 -15.17
CA GLY A 6 18.22 5.44 -14.64
C GLY A 6 16.87 4.96 -14.08
N ILE A 7 15.79 5.65 -14.44
CA ILE A 7 14.43 5.38 -13.96
C ILE A 7 13.69 4.29 -14.75
N GLU A 8 14.23 3.83 -15.88
CA GLU A 8 13.55 2.92 -16.80
C GLU A 8 13.09 1.59 -16.16
N PRO A 9 13.90 0.91 -15.31
CA PRO A 9 13.45 -0.30 -14.63
C PRO A 9 12.22 -0.04 -13.74
N LEU A 10 12.20 1.10 -13.04
CA LEU A 10 11.10 1.48 -12.15
C LEU A 10 9.82 1.78 -12.95
N LEU A 11 9.92 2.52 -14.06
CA LEU A 11 8.75 2.78 -14.91
C LEU A 11 8.17 1.51 -15.53
N LYS A 12 9.02 0.54 -15.89
CA LYS A 12 8.57 -0.77 -16.40
C LYS A 12 7.80 -1.56 -15.36
N ILE A 13 8.28 -1.60 -14.11
CA ILE A 13 7.56 -2.32 -13.06
C ILE A 13 6.25 -1.64 -12.70
N LEU A 14 6.21 -0.29 -12.62
CA LEU A 14 4.96 0.44 -12.38
C LEU A 14 3.89 0.11 -13.43
N LYS A 15 4.26 0.10 -14.72
CA LYS A 15 3.35 -0.31 -15.80
C LYS A 15 2.87 -1.76 -15.65
N LYS A 16 3.77 -2.68 -15.28
CA LYS A 16 3.43 -4.09 -15.04
C LYS A 16 2.44 -4.26 -13.89
N LEU A 17 2.54 -3.43 -12.86
CA LEU A 17 1.66 -3.42 -11.69
C LEU A 17 0.30 -2.74 -11.93
N GLY A 18 0.04 -2.20 -13.13
CA GLY A 18 -1.23 -1.55 -13.46
C GLY A 18 -1.15 -0.03 -13.59
N GLY A 19 0.07 0.52 -13.59
CA GLY A 19 0.32 1.94 -13.77
C GLY A 19 0.28 2.73 -12.47
N TRP A 20 0.71 3.98 -12.55
CA TRP A 20 0.55 4.95 -11.47
C TRP A 20 -0.24 6.15 -12.01
N PRO A 21 -1.47 6.42 -11.54
CA PRO A 21 -2.33 7.49 -12.06
C PRO A 21 -1.61 8.82 -12.31
N VAL A 22 -0.79 9.28 -11.36
CA VAL A 22 -0.06 10.56 -11.45
C VAL A 22 0.90 10.66 -12.63
N LEU A 23 1.39 9.53 -13.13
CA LEU A 23 2.30 9.46 -14.30
C LEU A 23 1.52 9.32 -15.61
N GLU A 24 0.34 8.71 -15.58
CA GLU A 24 -0.43 8.34 -16.76
C GLU A 24 -1.54 9.32 -17.09
N GLY A 25 -2.01 10.08 -16.09
CA GLY A 25 -3.08 11.08 -16.21
C GLY A 25 -4.34 10.47 -16.83
N GLU A 26 -4.89 11.13 -17.85
CA GLU A 26 -6.10 10.69 -18.55
C GLU A 26 -6.00 9.33 -19.24
N LYS A 27 -4.77 8.81 -19.44
CA LYS A 27 -4.57 7.46 -20.02
C LYS A 27 -4.83 6.36 -18.99
N TRP A 28 -4.75 6.68 -17.71
CA TRP A 28 -5.05 5.72 -16.66
C TRP A 28 -6.56 5.55 -16.53
N ASN A 29 -7.04 4.34 -16.79
CA ASN A 29 -8.47 4.06 -16.77
C ASN A 29 -8.91 3.46 -15.43
N GLU A 30 -9.52 4.29 -14.58
CA GLU A 30 -10.07 3.88 -13.29
C GLU A 30 -11.08 2.74 -13.40
N SER A 31 -11.89 2.68 -14.46
CA SER A 31 -12.90 1.62 -14.62
C SER A 31 -12.30 0.23 -14.82
N ASN A 32 -11.03 0.16 -15.22
CA ASN A 32 -10.28 -1.08 -15.36
C ASN A 32 -9.49 -1.43 -14.08
N PHE A 33 -9.52 -0.58 -13.06
CA PHE A 33 -8.78 -0.81 -11.82
C PHE A 33 -9.55 -1.74 -10.88
N ASN A 34 -8.89 -2.82 -10.47
CA ASN A 34 -9.37 -3.73 -9.44
C ASN A 34 -8.29 -3.89 -8.38
N TRP A 35 -8.57 -3.42 -7.16
CA TRP A 35 -7.59 -3.45 -6.07
C TRP A 35 -7.18 -4.86 -5.64
N ILE A 36 -8.05 -5.87 -5.78
CA ILE A 36 -7.75 -7.27 -5.46
C ILE A 36 -6.75 -7.83 -6.48
N GLU A 37 -6.96 -7.55 -7.78
CA GLU A 37 -6.02 -7.94 -8.82
C GLU A 37 -4.67 -7.24 -8.67
N SER A 38 -4.66 -5.98 -8.24
CA SER A 38 -3.44 -5.25 -7.90
C SER A 38 -2.69 -5.95 -6.77
N VAL A 39 -3.37 -6.37 -5.70
CA VAL A 39 -2.75 -7.16 -4.62
C VAL A 39 -2.08 -8.44 -5.15
N TYR A 40 -2.74 -9.17 -6.05
CA TYR A 40 -2.13 -10.36 -6.67
C TYR A 40 -0.88 -10.02 -7.50
N LYS A 41 -0.95 -8.97 -8.34
CA LYS A 41 0.21 -8.52 -9.14
C LYS A 41 1.39 -8.11 -8.26
N PHE A 42 1.14 -7.36 -7.19
CA PHE A 42 2.19 -6.96 -6.24
C PHE A 42 2.86 -8.18 -5.61
N ARG A 43 2.06 -9.15 -5.15
CA ARG A 43 2.58 -10.40 -4.57
C ARG A 43 3.39 -11.23 -5.56
N ASP A 44 2.92 -11.37 -6.80
CA ASP A 44 3.60 -12.14 -7.85
C ASP A 44 4.95 -11.52 -8.23
N GLU A 45 5.06 -10.19 -8.16
CA GLU A 45 6.31 -9.45 -8.38
C GLU A 45 7.20 -9.37 -7.12
N GLY A 46 6.77 -9.94 -5.99
CA GLY A 46 7.54 -9.98 -4.74
C GLY A 46 7.47 -8.70 -3.90
N TYR A 47 6.48 -7.84 -4.13
CA TYR A 47 6.20 -6.67 -3.31
C TYR A 47 5.28 -7.01 -2.12
N SER A 48 5.36 -6.21 -1.06
CA SER A 48 4.38 -6.26 0.04
C SER A 48 2.99 -5.91 -0.50
N VAL A 49 1.97 -6.40 0.20
CA VAL A 49 0.55 -6.18 -0.12
C VAL A 49 -0.19 -5.52 1.04
N ASP A 50 0.53 -5.12 2.09
CA ASP A 50 0.00 -4.73 3.39
C ASP A 50 -0.41 -3.25 3.43
N TYR A 51 -0.89 -2.73 2.28
CA TYR A 51 -1.18 -1.31 2.07
C TYR A 51 -2.59 -0.92 2.54
N PHE A 52 -3.57 -1.82 2.46
CA PHE A 52 -4.94 -1.58 2.94
C PHE A 52 -5.20 -2.27 4.30
N PHE A 53 -4.65 -3.46 4.48
CA PHE A 53 -4.63 -4.24 5.71
C PHE A 53 -3.43 -5.19 5.63
N ASP A 54 -2.79 -5.46 6.77
CA ASP A 54 -1.78 -6.52 6.87
C ASP A 54 -2.48 -7.87 6.92
N PHE A 55 -1.96 -8.86 6.18
CA PHE A 55 -2.44 -10.21 6.33
C PHE A 55 -1.33 -11.24 6.20
N SER A 56 -1.34 -12.21 7.12
CA SER A 56 -0.32 -13.24 7.14
C SER A 56 -0.88 -14.58 7.63
N ILE A 57 -0.09 -15.65 7.47
CA ILE A 57 -0.41 -16.95 8.06
C ILE A 57 0.39 -17.09 9.34
N GLY A 58 -0.30 -16.90 10.47
CA GLY A 58 0.25 -17.02 11.80
C GLY A 58 0.04 -18.40 12.41
N VAL A 59 0.73 -18.64 13.53
CA VAL A 59 0.43 -19.76 14.42
C VAL A 59 -0.74 -19.37 15.32
N ASP A 60 -1.71 -20.28 15.49
CA ASP A 60 -2.81 -20.05 16.44
C ASP A 60 -2.25 -19.98 17.87
N LEU A 61 -2.43 -18.83 18.53
CA LEU A 61 -1.95 -18.56 19.89
C LEU A 61 -2.54 -19.53 20.92
N LYS A 62 -3.73 -20.08 20.67
CA LYS A 62 -4.40 -21.05 21.56
C LYS A 62 -4.04 -22.49 21.23
N ASN A 63 -3.52 -22.75 20.03
CA ASN A 63 -3.10 -24.08 19.60
C ASN A 63 -2.01 -24.03 18.54
N SER A 64 -0.75 -24.19 18.97
CA SER A 64 0.42 -24.07 18.09
C SER A 64 0.50 -25.08 16.94
N THR A 65 -0.32 -26.13 16.96
CA THR A 65 -0.43 -27.10 15.85
C THR A 65 -1.27 -26.58 14.69
N LYS A 66 -2.03 -25.49 14.88
CA LYS A 66 -2.87 -24.87 13.87
C LYS A 66 -2.22 -23.63 13.25
N ARG A 67 -2.75 -23.25 12.10
CA ARG A 67 -2.44 -22.00 11.42
C ARG A 67 -3.72 -21.19 11.28
N VAL A 68 -3.60 -19.88 11.38
CA VAL A 68 -4.70 -18.93 11.25
C VAL A 68 -4.30 -17.82 10.29
N ILE A 69 -5.31 -17.23 9.66
CA ILE A 69 -5.11 -15.98 8.94
C ILE A 69 -5.10 -14.88 9.99
N ASP A 70 -4.01 -14.14 10.05
CA ASP A 70 -3.89 -12.94 10.82
C ASP A 70 -4.29 -11.74 9.95
N LEU A 71 -4.99 -10.78 10.54
CA LEU A 71 -5.42 -9.55 9.91
C LEU A 71 -5.16 -8.40 10.87
N ASP A 72 -4.28 -7.48 10.46
CA ASP A 72 -3.90 -6.33 11.29
C ASP A 72 -3.95 -5.02 10.48
N GLN A 73 -3.65 -3.91 11.14
CA GLN A 73 -3.55 -2.59 10.55
C GLN A 73 -2.51 -2.56 9.41
N PRO A 74 -2.74 -1.75 8.36
CA PRO A 74 -1.83 -1.61 7.25
C PRO A 74 -0.52 -0.96 7.68
N SER A 75 0.49 -1.20 6.87
CA SER A 75 1.70 -0.39 6.88
C SER A 75 1.40 1.01 6.34
N LEU A 76 1.82 2.03 7.07
CA LEU A 76 1.71 3.44 6.66
C LEU A 76 3.09 3.92 6.17
N GLY A 77 3.11 4.81 5.17
CA GLY A 77 4.36 5.38 4.64
C GLY A 77 5.12 6.25 5.65
N LEU A 78 4.41 6.74 6.67
CA LEU A 78 4.97 7.41 7.84
C LEU A 78 4.28 6.90 9.10
N SER A 79 4.96 6.94 10.26
CA SER A 79 4.33 6.48 11.51
C SER A 79 3.06 7.27 11.80
N ARG A 80 2.11 6.56 12.40
CA ARG A 80 0.81 7.12 12.78
C ARG A 80 0.96 8.38 13.64
N GLU A 81 1.91 8.40 14.57
CA GLU A 81 2.12 9.54 15.47
C GLU A 81 2.38 10.84 14.72
N PHE A 82 3.02 10.78 13.55
CA PHE A 82 3.25 11.95 12.71
C PHE A 82 2.03 12.26 11.82
N LEU A 83 1.45 11.24 11.18
CA LEU A 83 0.32 11.44 10.25
C LEU A 83 -0.91 12.06 10.94
N VAL A 84 -1.13 11.79 12.23
CA VAL A 84 -2.25 12.41 12.97
C VAL A 84 -2.07 13.91 13.19
N GLU A 85 -0.84 14.39 13.34
CA GLU A 85 -0.49 15.81 13.48
C GLU A 85 -0.63 16.57 12.14
N GLY A 86 -0.55 15.84 11.03
CA GLY A 86 -0.75 16.37 9.68
C GLY A 86 0.28 17.45 9.32
N MET A 87 -0.14 18.42 8.51
CA MET A 87 0.76 19.44 7.94
C MET A 87 1.32 20.44 8.96
N ASN A 88 1.02 20.32 10.25
CA ASN A 88 1.72 21.09 11.28
C ASN A 88 3.08 20.48 11.62
N ASP A 89 3.24 19.18 11.44
CA ASP A 89 4.47 18.45 11.71
C ASP A 89 5.49 18.60 10.56
N LYS A 90 6.75 18.85 10.91
CA LYS A 90 7.84 19.04 9.93
C LYS A 90 8.17 17.78 9.14
N ILE A 91 7.99 16.60 9.73
CA ILE A 91 8.24 15.30 9.10
C ILE A 91 7.15 15.01 8.07
N VAL A 92 5.88 15.31 8.39
CA VAL A 92 4.79 15.20 7.40
C VAL A 92 5.02 16.12 6.20
N LYS A 93 5.47 17.36 6.43
CA LYS A 93 5.83 18.28 5.33
C LYS A 93 6.97 17.72 4.46
N ALA A 94 7.99 17.12 5.08
CA ALA A 94 9.10 16.52 4.36
C ALA A 94 8.66 15.28 3.55
N TYR A 95 7.81 14.44 4.14
CA TYR A 95 7.21 13.28 3.47
C TYR A 95 6.36 13.72 2.26
N TYR A 96 5.49 14.70 2.44
CA TYR A 96 4.69 15.26 1.34
C TYR A 96 5.56 15.80 0.20
N LYS A 97 6.62 16.54 0.54
CA LYS A 97 7.59 17.03 -0.44
C LYS A 97 8.27 15.88 -1.18
N TYR A 98 8.67 14.83 -0.46
CA TYR A 98 9.26 13.63 -1.06
C TYR A 98 8.31 12.94 -2.05
N MET A 99 7.02 12.79 -1.69
CA MET A 99 6.01 12.23 -2.60
C MET A 99 5.93 13.00 -3.92
N ILE A 100 5.88 14.34 -3.85
CA ILE A 100 5.85 15.20 -5.05
C ILE A 100 7.14 15.07 -5.85
N ASP A 101 8.30 15.14 -5.20
CA ASP A 101 9.59 15.11 -5.87
C ASP A 101 9.77 13.79 -6.64
N ILE A 102 9.37 12.65 -6.06
CA ILE A 102 9.43 11.34 -6.72
C ILE A 102 8.50 11.31 -7.94
N ALA A 103 7.25 11.77 -7.81
CA ALA A 103 6.33 11.80 -8.95
C ALA A 103 6.89 12.66 -10.11
N VAL A 104 7.46 13.83 -9.78
CA VAL A 104 8.07 14.73 -10.78
C VAL A 104 9.32 14.12 -11.42
N ILE A 105 10.20 13.49 -10.64
CA ILE A 105 11.40 12.80 -11.15
C ILE A 105 11.00 11.70 -12.15
N LEU A 106 9.87 11.03 -11.90
CA LEU A 106 9.36 9.96 -12.76
C LEU A 106 8.52 10.45 -13.95
N GLY A 107 8.35 11.78 -14.09
CA GLY A 107 7.76 12.40 -15.28
C GLY A 107 6.37 13.01 -15.09
N ALA A 108 5.82 13.05 -13.87
CA ALA A 108 4.56 13.74 -13.61
C ALA A 108 4.71 15.27 -13.78
N PRO A 109 3.72 15.95 -14.40
CA PRO A 109 3.63 17.41 -14.30
C PRO A 109 3.52 17.82 -12.83
N LYS A 110 4.26 18.86 -12.42
CA LYS A 110 4.34 19.28 -11.02
C LYS A 110 2.97 19.63 -10.43
N GLU A 111 2.10 20.25 -11.21
CA GLU A 111 0.75 20.63 -10.81
C GLU A 111 -0.13 19.40 -10.53
N VAL A 112 -0.02 18.38 -11.38
CA VAL A 112 -0.71 17.09 -11.22
C VAL A 112 -0.18 16.35 -9.99
N ALA A 113 1.15 16.29 -9.84
CA ALA A 113 1.79 15.68 -8.67
C ALA A 113 1.35 16.36 -7.36
N ASN A 114 1.28 17.69 -7.30
CA ASN A 114 0.80 18.39 -6.10
C ASN A 114 -0.64 18.01 -5.76
N LYS A 115 -1.52 17.98 -6.77
CA LYS A 115 -2.93 17.63 -6.55
C LYS A 115 -3.09 16.19 -6.05
N GLU A 116 -2.56 15.22 -6.80
CA GLU A 116 -2.77 13.80 -6.48
C GLU A 116 -2.03 13.35 -5.21
N MET A 117 -0.84 13.91 -4.94
CA MET A 117 -0.14 13.61 -3.69
C MET A 117 -0.81 14.27 -2.48
N THR A 118 -1.53 15.38 -2.66
CA THR A 118 -2.38 15.95 -1.60
C THR A 118 -3.50 14.98 -1.26
N GLU A 119 -4.22 14.49 -2.28
CA GLU A 119 -5.31 13.52 -2.11
C GLU A 119 -4.81 12.22 -1.44
N SER A 120 -3.64 11.72 -1.88
CA SER A 120 -2.99 10.55 -1.30
C SER A 120 -2.60 10.75 0.17
N LEU A 121 -2.03 11.91 0.51
CA LEU A 121 -1.66 12.22 1.90
C LEU A 121 -2.90 12.35 2.79
N GLU A 122 -3.96 12.99 2.32
CA GLU A 122 -5.21 13.08 3.09
C GLU A 122 -5.85 11.71 3.32
N PHE A 123 -5.75 10.81 2.34
CA PHE A 123 -6.15 9.41 2.51
C PHE A 123 -5.31 8.71 3.60
N GLU A 124 -3.98 8.79 3.55
CA GLU A 124 -3.11 8.19 4.58
C GLU A 124 -3.40 8.76 5.99
N LYS A 125 -3.65 10.06 6.10
CA LYS A 125 -4.03 10.70 7.38
C LYS A 125 -5.38 10.21 7.89
N ALA A 126 -6.37 10.03 7.01
CA ALA A 126 -7.67 9.49 7.37
C ALA A 126 -7.56 8.03 7.84
N LEU A 127 -6.73 7.24 7.14
CA LEU A 127 -6.43 5.87 7.50
C LEU A 127 -5.78 5.80 8.89
N ALA A 128 -4.74 6.59 9.13
CA ALA A 128 -4.05 6.71 10.42
C ALA A 128 -5.00 7.08 11.58
N LYS A 129 -5.98 7.96 11.34
CA LYS A 129 -6.97 8.34 12.37
C LYS A 129 -7.93 7.20 12.70
N THR A 130 -8.38 6.45 11.69
CA THR A 130 -9.38 5.37 11.84
C THR A 130 -8.87 4.21 12.70
N TYR A 131 -7.61 3.81 12.57
CA TYR A 131 -7.08 2.63 13.28
C TYR A 131 -7.01 2.76 14.81
N ASN A 132 -7.09 3.97 15.37
CA ASN A 132 -7.16 4.15 16.82
C ASN A 132 -8.46 3.61 17.47
N ALA A 133 -9.53 3.43 16.69
CA ALA A 133 -10.78 2.87 17.20
C ALA A 133 -10.74 1.33 17.37
N ILE A 134 -9.74 0.64 16.79
CA ILE A 134 -9.63 -0.83 16.77
C ILE A 134 -8.49 -1.31 17.70
N ASN A 135 -7.99 -0.46 18.61
CA ASN A 135 -7.05 -0.87 19.67
C ASN A 135 -7.70 -1.75 20.75
N ASN A 136 -8.52 -2.74 20.35
CA ASN A 136 -8.98 -3.87 21.16
C ASN A 136 -9.59 -5.01 20.33
N VAL A 137 -9.37 -5.10 19.01
CA VAL A 137 -9.83 -6.28 18.27
C VAL A 137 -8.72 -6.83 17.42
N ASN A 138 -7.93 -7.71 18.04
CA ASN A 138 -7.20 -8.74 17.32
C ASN A 138 -8.27 -9.66 16.69
N ILE A 139 -8.70 -9.33 15.46
CA ILE A 139 -9.67 -10.15 14.72
C ILE A 139 -8.89 -11.32 14.13
N GLN A 140 -8.62 -12.33 14.96
CA GLN A 140 -8.29 -13.66 14.45
C GLN A 140 -9.54 -14.23 13.77
N LEU A 141 -9.69 -13.94 12.47
CA LEU A 141 -10.68 -14.62 11.65
C LEU A 141 -10.13 -16.02 11.35
N VAL A 142 -10.54 -17.00 12.16
CA VAL A 142 -10.28 -18.42 11.89
C VAL A 142 -11.15 -18.84 10.70
N ILE A 143 -10.72 -18.53 9.48
CA ILE A 143 -11.27 -19.18 8.28
C ILE A 143 -10.64 -20.57 8.22
N VAL A 144 -11.42 -21.58 8.57
CA VAL A 144 -11.06 -22.98 8.31
C VAL A 144 -11.12 -23.19 6.81
N ILE A 145 -9.99 -23.02 6.12
CA ILE A 145 -9.85 -23.46 4.73
C ILE A 145 -9.94 -24.99 4.75
N LYS A 146 -11.09 -25.52 4.33
CA LYS A 146 -11.30 -26.95 4.12
C LYS A 146 -10.46 -27.35 2.89
N ILE A 147 -9.28 -27.90 3.12
CA ILE A 147 -8.43 -28.45 2.05
C ILE A 147 -9.24 -29.54 1.32
N PRO A 148 -9.50 -29.39 0.00
CA PRO A 148 -10.19 -30.40 -0.78
C PRO A 148 -9.46 -31.74 -0.74
N ARG A 149 -10.21 -32.85 -0.66
CA ARG A 149 -9.67 -34.22 -0.54
C ARG A 149 -8.89 -34.68 -1.76
N GLU A 150 -8.91 -33.93 -2.86
CA GLU A 150 -8.22 -34.25 -4.11
C GLU A 150 -6.69 -34.09 -4.05
N LEU A 151 -6.12 -33.55 -2.96
CA LEU A 151 -4.67 -33.38 -2.77
C LEU A 151 -4.07 -34.31 -1.70
N ARG A 152 -4.58 -35.55 -1.59
CA ARG A 152 -3.95 -36.66 -0.85
C ARG A 152 -3.44 -37.72 -1.80
#